data_AF-A0A972BIN4-F1
#
_entry.id   AF-A0A972BIN4-F1
#
_cell.length_a   1.000
_cell.length_b   1.000
_cell.length_c   1.000
_cell.angle_alpha   90.00
_cell.angle_beta   90.00
_cell.angle_gamma   90.00
#
_symmetry.space_group_name_H-M   'P 1'
#
loop_
_entity.id
_entity.type
_entity.pdbx_description
1 polymer ?
#
loop_
_entity_poly.entity_id
_entity_poly.type
_entity_poly.pdbx_seq_one_letter_code
_entity_poly.pdbx_strand_id
1 'polypeptide(L)'
;MGNIRIMHTSGLHLASSFKGLPAHLGNLRRRDLTQTLGRLTDICRNEQTDLFLISGDIWEQANTTRPLVDFIADQFRKIPATKVLIAPGKTDGKYEDSFLSHYPWPENVHIFSGDLSCIELPHLNLQAYGMAWEATAHHTPNWSLLADQATHGRQILIVAYGNPDSLAIPQWLLSIKNIIYIALGGEQQYTHWGEKVCDPGHPEPLDFSCTGTYGVLTGIIGSTHALELMPTASRMFHSLDIDVRNCSNIEEVAGEIAKALSDYEADRDLFELRLKGIRPRSEWDMSQLQSM
;
A
#
# COMPACT_ATOMS: atom_id res chain seq x y z
N MET A 1 18.31 21.98 -7.11
CA MET A 1 17.61 20.74 -6.73
C MET A 1 17.30 20.01 -8.02
N GLY A 2 17.58 18.72 -8.10
CA GLY A 2 17.30 17.90 -9.29
C GLY A 2 15.91 17.28 -9.18
N ASN A 3 15.33 16.88 -10.30
CA ASN A 3 14.10 16.09 -10.30
C ASN A 3 14.44 14.62 -10.07
N ILE A 4 13.63 13.95 -9.25
CA ILE A 4 13.74 12.53 -8.96
C ILE A 4 12.39 11.90 -9.25
N ARG A 5 12.35 10.89 -10.13
CA ARG A 5 11.15 10.12 -10.42
C ARG A 5 10.96 9.06 -9.34
N ILE A 6 9.79 9.04 -8.74
CA ILE A 6 9.46 8.11 -7.67
C ILE A 6 8.22 7.29 -8.00
N MET A 7 8.17 6.10 -7.42
CA MET A 7 6.94 5.38 -7.11
C MET A 7 6.90 5.18 -5.61
N HIS A 8 5.79 5.52 -4.97
CA HIS A 8 5.59 5.40 -3.53
C HIS A 8 4.34 4.57 -3.25
N THR A 9 4.54 3.46 -2.55
CA THR A 9 3.49 2.54 -2.08
C THR A 9 3.64 2.31 -0.57
N SER A 10 2.53 1.97 0.10
CA SER A 10 2.46 1.52 1.49
C SER A 10 1.43 0.39 1.58
N GLY A 11 1.43 -0.42 2.65
CA GLY A 11 0.33 -1.35 2.92
C GLY A 11 0.06 -2.35 1.79
N LEU A 12 1.10 -3.01 1.28
CA LEU A 12 0.95 -4.10 0.30
C LEU A 12 0.25 -5.32 0.91
N HIS A 13 0.46 -5.56 2.22
CA HIS A 13 -0.15 -6.64 3.00
C HIS A 13 -0.12 -8.01 2.30
N LEU A 14 0.98 -8.32 1.62
CA LEU A 14 1.19 -9.63 1.00
C LEU A 14 1.05 -10.75 2.04
N ALA A 15 0.65 -11.94 1.60
CA ALA A 15 0.25 -13.03 2.51
C ALA A 15 -0.95 -12.74 3.43
N SER A 16 -1.74 -11.69 3.16
CA SER A 16 -3.02 -11.49 3.82
C SER A 16 -3.88 -12.75 3.84
N SER A 17 -4.39 -13.08 5.02
CA SER A 17 -5.18 -14.29 5.23
C SER A 17 -6.56 -14.22 4.58
N PHE A 18 -7.12 -13.00 4.46
CA PHE A 18 -8.50 -12.74 4.02
C PHE A 18 -9.53 -13.59 4.78
N LYS A 19 -9.36 -13.71 6.11
CA LYS A 19 -10.31 -14.41 6.98
C LYS A 19 -11.71 -13.83 6.79
N GLY A 20 -12.70 -14.70 6.61
CA GLY A 20 -14.09 -14.32 6.33
C GLY A 20 -14.48 -14.46 4.86
N LEU A 21 -13.52 -14.49 3.92
CA LEU A 21 -13.79 -14.84 2.53
C LEU A 21 -13.80 -16.37 2.31
N PRO A 22 -14.61 -16.88 1.36
CA PRO A 22 -14.43 -18.22 0.82
C PRO A 22 -12.98 -18.44 0.36
N ALA A 23 -12.46 -19.66 0.57
CA ALA A 23 -11.04 -19.97 0.34
C ALA A 23 -10.56 -19.65 -1.09
N HIS A 24 -11.41 -19.87 -2.09
CA HIS A 24 -11.09 -19.55 -3.48
C HIS A 24 -10.95 -18.04 -3.72
N LEU A 25 -11.80 -17.20 -3.10
CA LEU A 25 -11.69 -15.73 -3.15
C LEU A 25 -10.47 -15.24 -2.35
N GLY A 26 -10.18 -15.83 -1.19
CA GLY A 26 -8.95 -15.51 -0.46
C GLY A 26 -7.67 -15.82 -1.26
N ASN A 27 -7.65 -16.95 -1.98
CA ASN A 27 -6.55 -17.30 -2.89
C ASN A 27 -6.46 -16.32 -4.07
N LEU A 28 -7.61 -15.94 -4.64
CA LEU A 28 -7.72 -14.96 -5.70
C LEU A 28 -7.13 -13.61 -5.26
N ARG A 29 -7.51 -13.11 -4.09
CA ARG A 29 -7.00 -11.84 -3.55
C ARG A 29 -5.50 -11.88 -3.26
N ARG A 30 -4.97 -12.97 -2.68
CA ARG A 30 -3.51 -13.13 -2.51
C ARG A 30 -2.76 -13.09 -3.85
N ARG A 31 -3.35 -13.62 -4.92
CA ARG A 31 -2.79 -13.53 -6.27
C ARG A 31 -2.85 -12.09 -6.79
N ASP A 32 -3.96 -11.37 -6.58
CA ASP A 32 -4.05 -9.97 -6.98
C ASP A 32 -2.98 -9.10 -6.31
N LEU A 33 -2.75 -9.27 -5.01
CA LEU A 33 -1.68 -8.52 -4.29
C LEU A 33 -0.28 -8.78 -4.90
N THR A 34 0.05 -10.05 -5.17
CA THR A 34 1.35 -10.41 -5.78
C THR A 34 1.46 -9.93 -7.23
N GLN A 35 0.37 -9.99 -7.99
CA GLN A 35 0.29 -9.44 -9.35
C GLN A 35 0.48 -7.92 -9.34
N THR A 36 -0.15 -7.20 -8.40
CA THR A 36 0.03 -5.77 -8.25
C THR A 36 1.48 -5.40 -7.98
N LEU A 37 2.19 -6.06 -7.07
CA LEU A 37 3.63 -5.85 -6.90
C LEU A 37 4.41 -6.07 -8.22
N GLY A 38 4.10 -7.14 -8.96
CA GLY A 38 4.68 -7.40 -10.27
C GLY A 38 4.47 -6.23 -11.24
N ARG A 39 3.23 -5.76 -11.39
CA ARG A 39 2.88 -4.60 -12.24
C ARG A 39 3.62 -3.34 -11.80
N LEU A 40 3.71 -3.05 -10.51
CA LEU A 40 4.45 -1.91 -9.98
C LEU A 40 5.93 -1.96 -10.40
N THR A 41 6.57 -3.13 -10.28
CA THR A 41 7.97 -3.28 -10.73
C THR A 41 8.15 -3.16 -12.25
N ASP A 42 7.18 -3.64 -13.04
CA ASP A 42 7.21 -3.44 -14.49
C ASP A 42 7.05 -1.95 -14.86
N ILE A 43 6.20 -1.21 -14.14
CA ILE A 43 6.06 0.24 -14.31
C ILE A 43 7.36 0.95 -13.94
N CYS A 44 7.95 0.64 -12.78
CA CYS A 44 9.26 1.20 -12.38
C CYS A 44 10.34 0.99 -13.45
N ARG A 45 10.36 -0.20 -14.07
CA ARG A 45 11.29 -0.50 -15.17
C ARG A 45 11.00 0.34 -16.42
N ASN A 46 9.74 0.41 -16.83
CA ASN A 46 9.32 1.04 -18.08
C ASN A 46 9.43 2.58 -18.00
N GLU A 47 9.11 3.16 -16.85
CA GLU A 47 9.15 4.61 -16.61
C GLU A 47 10.52 5.09 -16.14
N GLN A 48 11.50 4.19 -15.98
CA GLN A 48 12.83 4.51 -15.47
C GLN A 48 12.75 5.26 -14.13
N THR A 49 12.02 4.67 -13.18
CA THR A 49 11.86 5.21 -11.84
C THR A 49 13.20 5.20 -11.11
N ASP A 50 13.58 6.33 -10.51
CA ASP A 50 14.81 6.44 -9.73
C ASP A 50 14.67 5.72 -8.38
N LEU A 51 13.56 5.98 -7.68
CA LEU A 51 13.28 5.43 -6.35
C LEU A 51 11.93 4.72 -6.29
N PHE A 52 11.93 3.48 -5.80
CA PHE A 52 10.71 2.78 -5.38
C PHE A 52 10.64 2.78 -3.85
N LEU A 53 9.74 3.58 -3.30
CA LEU A 53 9.57 3.81 -1.87
C LEU A 53 8.46 2.90 -1.34
N ILE A 54 8.78 2.11 -0.32
CA ILE A 54 7.84 1.23 0.37
C ILE A 54 7.82 1.61 1.85
N SER A 55 6.84 2.39 2.27
CA SER A 55 6.71 2.96 3.61
C SER A 55 5.99 2.02 4.60
N GLY A 56 6.29 0.73 4.51
CA GLY A 56 5.88 -0.30 5.47
C GLY A 56 4.69 -1.14 5.05
N ASP A 57 4.44 -2.17 5.87
CA ASP A 57 3.37 -3.17 5.70
C ASP A 57 3.46 -3.87 4.34
N ILE A 58 4.65 -4.40 4.04
CA ILE A 58 4.90 -5.21 2.85
C ILE A 58 4.09 -6.51 2.92
N TRP A 59 4.09 -7.15 4.09
CA TRP A 59 3.45 -8.44 4.29
C TRP A 59 2.89 -8.64 5.68
N GLU A 60 2.00 -9.62 5.81
CA GLU A 60 1.54 -10.16 7.10
C GLU A 60 2.56 -11.19 7.61
N GLN A 61 3.36 -10.83 8.61
CA GLN A 61 4.46 -11.67 9.10
C GLN A 61 4.01 -13.08 9.49
N ALA A 62 2.84 -13.19 10.11
CA ALA A 62 2.28 -14.47 10.58
C ALA A 62 2.03 -15.49 9.45
N ASN A 63 1.86 -15.04 8.21
CA ASN A 63 1.57 -15.89 7.05
C ASN A 63 2.68 -15.86 6.00
N THR A 64 3.78 -15.15 6.28
CA THR A 64 4.86 -14.95 5.33
C THR A 64 5.69 -16.22 5.17
N THR A 65 5.99 -16.56 3.92
CA THR A 65 6.72 -17.77 3.57
C THR A 65 7.95 -17.41 2.76
N ARG A 66 8.99 -18.25 2.84
CA ARG A 66 10.21 -18.08 2.07
C ARG A 66 9.95 -17.92 0.55
N PRO A 67 9.10 -18.72 -0.11
CA PRO A 67 8.79 -18.54 -1.53
C PRO A 67 8.18 -17.18 -1.88
N LEU A 68 7.36 -16.59 -0.99
CA LEU A 68 6.84 -15.24 -1.20
C LEU A 68 7.97 -14.20 -1.15
N VAL A 69 8.89 -14.33 -0.18
CA VAL A 69 10.04 -13.43 -0.07
C VAL A 69 10.98 -13.58 -1.27
N ASP A 70 11.20 -14.81 -1.75
CA ASP A 70 11.96 -15.07 -2.98
C ASP A 70 11.30 -14.36 -4.18
N PHE A 71 9.97 -14.45 -4.32
CA PHE A 71 9.22 -13.74 -5.36
C PHE A 71 9.39 -12.21 -5.29
N ILE A 72 9.29 -11.63 -4.09
CA ILE A 72 9.46 -10.18 -3.88
C ILE A 72 10.88 -9.75 -4.29
N ALA A 73 11.89 -10.48 -3.82
CA ALA A 73 13.28 -10.24 -4.18
C ALA A 73 13.53 -10.37 -5.69
N ASP A 74 12.87 -11.32 -6.35
CA ASP A 74 12.92 -11.48 -7.80
C ASP A 74 12.27 -10.30 -8.53
N GLN A 75 11.17 -9.74 -8.04
CA GLN A 75 10.59 -8.52 -8.63
C GLN A 75 11.56 -7.33 -8.49
N PHE A 76 12.17 -7.14 -7.32
CA PHE A 76 13.14 -6.06 -7.12
C PHE A 76 14.40 -6.24 -7.97
N ARG A 77 14.85 -7.48 -8.22
CA ARG A 77 16.00 -7.76 -9.09
C ARG A 77 15.75 -7.40 -10.55
N LYS A 78 14.48 -7.33 -11.01
CA LYS A 78 14.11 -6.90 -12.37
C LYS A 78 14.25 -5.39 -12.61
N ILE A 79 14.48 -4.61 -11.56
CA ILE A 79 14.63 -3.15 -11.62
C ILE A 79 15.99 -2.69 -11.07
N PRO A 80 17.12 -3.16 -11.61
CA PRO A 80 18.45 -2.89 -11.05
C PRO A 80 18.86 -1.41 -11.08
N ALA A 81 18.24 -0.61 -11.97
CA ALA A 81 18.46 0.84 -12.05
C ALA A 81 17.63 1.64 -11.04
N THR A 82 16.59 1.04 -10.45
CA THR A 82 15.72 1.68 -9.45
C THR A 82 16.20 1.31 -8.06
N LYS A 83 16.47 2.32 -7.21
CA LYS A 83 16.78 2.06 -5.80
C LYS A 83 15.47 1.82 -5.04
N VAL A 84 15.33 0.66 -4.43
CA VAL A 84 14.17 0.31 -3.60
C VAL A 84 14.49 0.67 -2.14
N LEU A 85 13.70 1.55 -1.54
CA LEU A 85 13.86 1.99 -0.15
C LEU A 85 12.68 1.51 0.68
N ILE A 86 12.94 0.73 1.71
CA ILE A 86 11.92 0.09 2.53
C ILE A 86 12.04 0.57 3.96
N ALA A 87 10.99 1.19 4.49
CA ALA A 87 10.81 1.42 5.92
C ALA A 87 9.89 0.31 6.47
N PRO A 88 10.37 -0.62 7.31
CA PRO A 88 9.52 -1.66 7.90
C PRO A 88 8.30 -1.09 8.63
N GLY A 89 7.13 -1.68 8.41
CA GLY A 89 5.87 -1.30 9.04
C GLY A 89 5.47 -2.17 10.22
N LYS A 90 4.20 -2.08 10.61
CA LYS A 90 3.64 -2.75 11.79
C LYS A 90 3.42 -4.24 11.60
N THR A 91 3.00 -4.66 10.42
CA THR A 91 2.60 -6.05 10.09
C THR A 91 3.75 -6.92 9.61
N ASP A 92 4.87 -6.30 9.23
CA ASP A 92 6.10 -6.95 8.75
C ASP A 92 6.83 -7.75 9.84
N GLY A 93 6.38 -7.64 11.09
CA GLY A 93 7.02 -8.23 12.27
C GLY A 93 8.12 -7.36 12.84
N LYS A 94 8.70 -7.80 13.97
CA LYS A 94 9.91 -7.16 14.49
C LYS A 94 11.02 -7.32 13.47
N TYR A 95 11.64 -6.20 13.05
CA TYR A 95 12.68 -6.21 12.03
C TYR A 95 13.73 -7.30 12.28
N GLU A 96 14.24 -7.39 13.51
CA GLU A 96 15.26 -8.36 13.96
C GLU A 96 14.85 -9.83 13.81
N ASP A 97 13.57 -10.17 13.78
CA ASP A 97 13.10 -11.56 13.66
C ASP A 97 12.47 -11.85 12.28
N SER A 98 12.47 -10.86 11.39
CA SER A 98 11.78 -10.91 10.10
C SER A 98 12.71 -11.26 8.93
N PHE A 99 12.12 -11.62 7.79
CA PHE A 99 12.88 -11.76 6.55
C PHE A 99 13.53 -10.45 6.09
N LEU A 100 13.04 -9.28 6.55
CA LEU A 100 13.65 -8.00 6.19
C LEU A 100 15.11 -7.90 6.63
N SER A 101 15.47 -8.47 7.78
CA SER A 101 16.84 -8.42 8.32
C SER A 101 17.74 -9.58 7.89
N HIS A 102 17.17 -10.77 7.67
CA HIS A 102 17.94 -12.00 7.46
C HIS A 102 18.00 -12.50 6.01
N TYR A 103 17.17 -11.94 5.12
CA TYR A 103 17.12 -12.38 3.73
C TYR A 103 18.22 -11.71 2.88
N PRO A 104 18.84 -12.41 1.92
CA PRO A 104 19.84 -11.85 1.01
C PRO A 104 19.17 -10.99 -0.08
N TRP A 105 18.77 -9.77 0.27
CA TRP A 105 18.12 -8.84 -0.64
C TRP A 105 19.05 -8.41 -1.80
N PRO A 106 18.49 -8.13 -3.00
CA PRO A 106 19.25 -7.56 -4.11
C PRO A 106 19.95 -6.23 -3.74
N GLU A 107 21.08 -5.92 -4.37
CA GLU A 107 21.90 -4.72 -4.07
C GLU A 107 21.15 -3.39 -4.23
N ASN A 108 20.16 -3.35 -5.13
CA ASN A 108 19.33 -2.17 -5.34
C ASN A 108 18.31 -1.94 -4.21
N VAL A 109 18.14 -2.89 -3.29
CA VAL A 109 17.26 -2.75 -2.12
C VAL A 109 18.05 -2.20 -0.94
N HIS A 110 17.46 -1.25 -0.23
CA HIS A 110 17.89 -0.83 1.09
C HIS A 110 16.70 -0.88 2.03
N ILE A 111 16.89 -1.52 3.18
CA ILE A 111 15.88 -1.63 4.23
C ILE A 111 16.41 -0.87 5.44
N PHE A 112 15.63 0.11 5.90
CA PHE A 112 15.93 0.83 7.13
C PHE A 112 15.67 -0.07 8.34
N SER A 113 16.51 0.06 9.37
CA SER A 113 16.47 -0.78 10.55
C SER A 113 16.56 0.06 11.82
N GLY A 114 15.70 -0.22 12.81
CA GLY A 114 15.68 0.50 14.09
C GLY A 114 15.44 2.00 13.91
N ASP A 115 16.22 2.80 14.63
CA ASP A 115 16.14 4.26 14.68
C ASP A 115 16.37 4.96 13.32
N LEU A 116 16.06 6.26 13.29
CA LEU A 116 16.29 7.14 12.15
C LEU A 116 17.75 7.06 11.68
N SER A 117 17.95 6.49 10.49
CA SER A 117 19.24 6.32 9.84
C SER A 117 19.21 6.93 8.43
N CYS A 118 20.37 7.06 7.80
CA CYS A 118 20.53 7.74 6.52
C CYS A 118 21.42 6.94 5.57
N ILE A 119 21.04 6.94 4.30
CA ILE A 119 21.90 6.54 3.20
C ILE A 119 22.13 7.70 2.23
N GLU A 120 23.29 7.70 1.60
CA GLU A 120 23.61 8.65 0.54
C GLU A 120 23.35 8.03 -0.83
N LEU A 121 22.71 8.79 -1.71
CA LEU A 121 22.53 8.48 -3.12
C LEU A 121 23.18 9.61 -3.95
N PRO A 122 24.52 9.60 -4.11
CA PRO A 122 25.26 10.73 -4.68
C PRO A 122 24.84 11.07 -6.11
N HIS A 123 24.47 10.05 -6.90
CA HIS A 123 23.99 10.22 -8.28
C HIS A 123 22.68 11.02 -8.38
N LEU A 124 21.88 11.08 -7.31
CA LEU A 124 20.67 11.90 -7.21
C LEU A 124 20.87 13.18 -6.38
N ASN A 125 22.10 13.42 -5.89
CA ASN A 125 22.39 14.45 -4.88
C ASN A 125 21.40 14.38 -3.69
N LEU A 126 21.13 13.16 -3.21
CA LEU A 126 20.07 12.86 -2.24
C LEU A 126 20.64 12.16 -0.99
N GLN A 127 20.14 12.57 0.17
CA GLN A 127 20.21 11.84 1.43
C GLN A 127 18.82 11.29 1.74
N ALA A 128 18.70 9.97 1.84
CA ALA A 128 17.44 9.32 2.17
C ALA A 128 17.49 8.83 3.62
N TYR A 129 16.60 9.36 4.44
CA TYR A 129 16.43 9.00 5.82
C TYR A 129 15.26 8.04 5.98
N GLY A 130 15.37 7.10 6.90
CA GLY A 130 14.27 6.23 7.26
C GLY A 130 14.50 5.46 8.53
N MET A 131 13.49 4.72 8.94
CA MET A 131 13.46 3.97 10.21
C MET A 131 12.54 2.76 10.07
N ALA A 132 12.70 1.80 10.98
CA ALA A 132 11.73 0.74 11.18
C ALA A 132 10.65 1.17 12.19
N TRP A 133 9.41 0.75 11.97
CA TRP A 133 8.37 0.91 12.98
C TRP A 133 8.64 0.05 14.21
N GLU A 134 8.40 0.62 15.39
CA GLU A 134 8.42 -0.11 16.66
C GLU A 134 7.12 0.08 17.44
N ALA A 135 6.68 -0.99 18.11
CA ALA A 135 5.43 -1.01 18.88
C ALA A 135 5.49 -0.21 20.20
N THR A 136 6.65 0.33 20.58
CA THR A 136 6.83 0.98 21.88
C THR A 136 6.26 2.40 21.86
N ALA A 137 5.43 2.74 22.85
CA ALA A 137 4.63 3.97 22.91
C ALA A 137 5.43 5.29 22.95
N HIS A 138 6.75 5.24 22.93
CA HIS A 138 7.64 6.39 23.09
C HIS A 138 8.79 6.45 22.07
N HIS A 139 8.72 5.67 20.98
CA HIS A 139 9.74 5.75 19.94
C HIS A 139 9.49 6.94 19.01
N THR A 140 9.69 8.16 19.52
CA THR A 140 9.76 9.36 18.69
C THR A 140 11.10 9.41 17.97
N PRO A 141 11.12 9.56 16.63
CA PRO A 141 12.38 9.67 15.91
C PRO A 141 13.19 10.88 16.37
N ASN A 142 14.52 10.73 16.43
CA ASN A 142 15.40 11.83 16.78
C ASN A 142 15.55 12.80 15.60
N TRP A 143 14.54 13.65 15.40
CA TRP A 143 14.52 14.63 14.30
C TRP A 143 15.68 15.63 14.37
N SER A 144 16.29 15.86 15.53
CA SER A 144 17.42 16.80 15.67
C SER A 144 18.61 16.46 14.77
N LEU A 145 18.75 15.20 14.34
CA LEU A 145 19.74 14.75 13.35
C LEU A 145 19.64 15.49 12.00
N LEU A 146 18.47 16.05 11.69
CA LEU A 146 18.19 16.80 10.46
C LEU A 146 18.34 18.32 10.63
N ALA A 147 18.51 18.82 11.85
CA ALA A 147 18.62 20.27 12.11
C ALA A 147 19.82 20.90 11.38
N ASP A 148 20.97 20.22 11.38
CA ASP A 148 22.20 20.70 10.75
C ASP A 148 22.28 20.39 9.24
N GLN A 149 21.46 19.46 8.74
CA GLN A 149 21.44 19.04 7.33
C GLN A 149 20.82 20.09 6.40
N ALA A 150 20.14 21.09 6.96
CA ALA A 150 19.66 22.25 6.24
C ALA A 150 20.79 23.08 5.58
N THR A 151 22.04 22.88 6.00
CA THR A 151 23.20 23.69 5.56
C THR A 151 24.03 23.06 4.43
N HIS A 152 23.85 21.76 4.15
CA HIS A 152 24.76 20.99 3.28
C HIS A 152 24.35 20.93 1.80
N GLY A 153 23.25 21.59 1.40
CA GLY A 153 22.85 21.76 -0.01
C GLY A 153 22.37 20.51 -0.75
N ARG A 154 22.41 19.33 -0.10
CA ARG A 154 21.87 18.07 -0.63
C ARG A 154 20.36 17.98 -0.42
N GLN A 155 19.68 17.28 -1.33
CA GLN A 155 18.26 16.98 -1.20
C GLN A 155 18.04 15.95 -0.10
N ILE A 156 16.91 16.03 0.60
CA ILE A 156 16.55 15.14 1.70
C ILE A 156 15.19 14.51 1.40
N LEU A 157 15.13 13.18 1.48
CA LEU A 157 13.92 12.37 1.44
C LEU A 157 13.79 11.65 2.78
N ILE A 158 12.58 11.53 3.31
CA ILE A 158 12.29 10.73 4.51
C ILE A 158 11.31 9.62 4.12
N VAL A 159 11.55 8.39 4.57
CA VAL A 159 10.66 7.24 4.40
C VAL A 159 10.38 6.62 5.78
N ALA A 160 9.11 6.57 6.20
CA ALA A 160 8.74 6.05 7.51
C ALA A 160 7.31 5.48 7.51
N TYR A 161 7.03 4.59 8.46
CA TYR A 161 5.67 4.13 8.74
C TYR A 161 5.09 4.90 9.94
N GLY A 162 3.87 5.40 9.79
CA GLY A 162 3.15 6.28 10.70
C GLY A 162 2.70 7.58 10.01
N ASN A 163 1.92 8.39 10.73
CA ASN A 163 1.50 9.72 10.32
C ASN A 163 2.23 10.81 11.14
N PRO A 164 2.10 12.11 10.77
CA PRO A 164 2.84 13.20 11.45
C PRO A 164 2.65 13.24 12.96
N ASP A 165 1.45 12.92 13.46
CA ASP A 165 1.16 12.91 14.89
C ASP A 165 1.88 11.75 15.59
N SER A 166 1.75 10.52 15.05
CA SER A 166 2.39 9.33 15.61
C SER A 166 3.93 9.40 15.59
N LEU A 167 4.49 10.08 14.58
CA LEU A 167 5.93 10.28 14.42
C LEU A 167 6.43 11.56 15.08
N ALA A 168 5.54 12.35 15.70
CA ALA A 168 5.82 13.65 16.28
C ALA A 168 6.66 14.55 15.34
N ILE A 169 6.30 14.61 14.06
CA ILE A 169 7.04 15.38 13.04
C ILE A 169 6.95 16.87 13.40
N PRO A 170 8.08 17.54 13.69
CA PRO A 170 8.03 18.91 14.16
C PRO A 170 7.89 19.90 12.99
N GLN A 171 7.17 21.00 13.22
CA GLN A 171 6.89 22.00 12.19
C GLN A 171 8.14 22.59 11.52
N TRP A 172 9.25 22.71 12.27
CA TRP A 172 10.51 23.22 11.73
C TRP A 172 11.08 22.27 10.65
N LEU A 173 10.84 20.97 10.77
CA LEU A 173 11.27 19.97 9.78
C LEU A 173 10.58 20.22 8.45
N LEU A 174 9.27 20.43 8.46
CA LEU A 174 8.46 20.73 7.27
C LEU A 174 8.89 22.04 6.59
N SER A 175 9.53 22.94 7.33
CA SER A 175 10.01 24.24 6.84
C SER A 175 11.41 24.15 6.18
N ILE A 176 12.10 23.01 6.31
CA ILE A 176 13.41 22.81 5.70
C ILE A 176 13.27 22.69 4.18
N LYS A 177 13.87 23.64 3.45
CA LYS A 177 13.73 23.73 1.99
C LYS A 177 14.27 22.51 1.25
N ASN A 178 15.37 21.93 1.73
CA ASN A 178 15.99 20.78 1.09
C ASN A 178 15.35 19.43 1.44
N ILE A 179 14.37 19.38 2.36
CA ILE A 179 13.45 18.25 2.42
C ILE A 179 12.51 18.38 1.24
N ILE A 180 12.67 17.48 0.27
CA ILE A 180 11.93 17.51 -0.99
C ILE A 180 10.67 16.64 -0.93
N TYR A 181 10.64 15.65 -0.05
CA TYR A 181 9.51 14.73 0.13
C TYR A 181 9.62 13.93 1.43
N ILE A 182 8.48 13.59 2.03
CA ILE A 182 8.33 12.72 3.19
C ILE A 182 7.29 11.65 2.80
N ALA A 183 7.79 10.45 2.53
CA ALA A 183 7.03 9.26 2.17
C ALA A 183 6.60 8.53 3.45
N LEU A 184 5.32 8.67 3.81
CA LEU A 184 4.71 8.02 4.96
C LEU A 184 3.88 6.80 4.54
N GLY A 185 3.55 5.94 5.49
CA GLY A 185 2.72 4.74 5.29
C GLY A 185 1.93 4.37 6.54
N GLY A 186 0.83 3.63 6.39
CA GLY A 186 0.00 3.14 7.49
C GLY A 186 -1.44 3.67 7.50
N GLU A 187 -1.76 4.68 6.69
CA GLU A 187 -3.13 5.01 6.35
C GLU A 187 -3.68 4.01 5.32
N GLN A 188 -5.00 3.75 5.35
CA GLN A 188 -5.61 2.82 4.39
C GLN A 188 -5.86 3.46 3.02
N GLN A 189 -6.04 4.79 2.99
CA GLN A 189 -6.36 5.58 1.81
C GLN A 189 -5.35 6.71 1.63
N TYR A 190 -5.25 7.21 0.40
CA TYR A 190 -4.39 8.33 0.06
C TYR A 190 -4.64 9.54 0.97
N THR A 191 -3.61 9.93 1.71
CA THR A 191 -3.63 11.03 2.67
C THR A 191 -2.40 11.91 2.47
N HIS A 192 -2.55 13.22 2.65
CA HIS A 192 -1.43 14.16 2.59
C HIS A 192 -1.54 15.23 3.68
N TRP A 193 -0.38 15.69 4.16
CA TRP A 193 -0.25 16.71 5.19
C TRP A 193 0.62 17.84 4.67
N GLY A 194 0.01 18.71 3.86
CA GLY A 194 0.71 19.73 3.08
C GLY A 194 1.26 19.16 1.77
N GLU A 195 2.19 19.88 1.15
CA GLU A 195 2.66 19.55 -0.20
C GLU A 195 3.65 18.39 -0.25
N LYS A 196 4.43 18.17 0.81
CA LYS A 196 5.59 17.27 0.78
C LYS A 196 5.39 15.97 1.54
N VAL A 197 4.31 15.85 2.31
CA VAL A 197 4.08 14.72 3.21
C VAL A 197 2.88 13.96 2.70
N CYS A 198 3.10 12.73 2.25
CA CYS A 198 2.04 11.91 1.68
C CYS A 198 2.13 10.48 2.16
N ASP A 199 0.99 9.83 2.25
CA ASP A 199 0.83 8.38 2.34
C ASP A 199 -0.10 7.96 1.19
N PRO A 200 0.33 7.09 0.26
CA PRO A 200 -0.50 6.63 -0.85
C PRO A 200 -1.72 5.82 -0.39
N GLY A 201 -1.69 5.27 0.82
CA GLY A 201 -2.57 4.23 1.26
C GLY A 201 -2.28 2.89 0.57
N HIS A 202 -3.19 1.94 0.76
CA HIS A 202 -3.00 0.60 0.19
C HIS A 202 -3.15 0.65 -1.35
N PRO A 203 -2.35 -0.13 -2.10
CA PRO A 203 -2.49 -0.26 -3.55
C PRO A 203 -3.68 -1.14 -3.96
N GLU A 204 -4.20 -1.93 -3.03
CA GLU A 204 -5.31 -2.86 -3.21
C GLU A 204 -6.23 -2.81 -1.99
N PRO A 205 -7.56 -2.83 -2.16
CA PRO A 205 -8.48 -2.93 -1.02
C PRO A 205 -8.37 -4.31 -0.35
N LEU A 206 -8.53 -4.37 0.96
CA LEU A 206 -8.33 -5.62 1.73
C LEU A 206 -9.63 -6.28 2.21
N ASP A 207 -10.70 -5.51 2.37
CA ASP A 207 -11.99 -5.99 2.86
C ASP A 207 -13.17 -5.13 2.40
N PHE A 208 -14.37 -5.51 2.83
CA PHE A 208 -15.63 -4.83 2.49
C PHE A 208 -15.85 -3.48 3.18
N SER A 209 -14.95 -3.03 4.06
CA SER A 209 -14.97 -1.68 4.63
C SER A 209 -14.25 -0.65 3.75
N CYS A 210 -13.46 -1.14 2.78
CA CYS A 210 -12.69 -0.33 1.85
C CYS A 210 -13.61 0.48 0.91
N THR A 211 -13.31 1.77 0.74
CA THR A 211 -14.04 2.68 -0.16
C THR A 211 -13.07 3.59 -0.92
N GLY A 212 -13.51 4.21 -2.01
CA GLY A 212 -12.67 5.16 -2.75
C GLY A 212 -11.60 4.49 -3.63
N THR A 213 -10.53 5.24 -3.91
CA THR A 213 -9.47 4.85 -4.84
C THR A 213 -8.29 4.26 -4.09
N TYR A 214 -7.84 3.08 -4.53
CA TYR A 214 -6.65 2.40 -4.04
C TYR A 214 -5.57 2.39 -5.11
N GLY A 215 -4.34 2.73 -4.72
CA GLY A 215 -3.32 3.13 -5.67
C GLY A 215 -1.94 3.31 -5.08
N VAL A 216 -1.03 3.79 -5.92
CA VAL A 216 0.30 4.24 -5.52
C VAL A 216 0.51 5.67 -5.99
N LEU A 217 1.40 6.41 -5.33
CA LEU A 217 1.83 7.71 -5.83
C LEU A 217 2.96 7.51 -6.84
N THR A 218 2.84 8.14 -8.00
CA THR A 218 3.91 8.17 -9.02
C THR A 218 4.13 9.60 -9.49
N GLY A 219 5.33 9.90 -9.95
CA GLY A 219 5.66 11.19 -10.53
C GLY A 219 7.04 11.70 -10.12
N ILE A 220 7.18 13.01 -9.98
CA ILE A 220 8.46 13.69 -9.78
C ILE A 220 8.44 14.50 -8.48
N ILE A 221 9.50 14.36 -7.69
CA ILE A 221 9.82 15.20 -6.54
C ILE A 221 11.13 15.98 -6.77
N GLY A 222 11.38 17.01 -5.97
CA GLY A 222 12.61 17.82 -6.04
C GLY A 222 12.33 19.26 -6.48
N SER A 223 12.96 19.71 -7.56
CA SER A 223 12.70 21.05 -8.12
C SER A 223 11.27 21.23 -8.64
N THR A 224 10.67 20.15 -9.11
CA THR A 224 9.26 20.07 -9.47
C THR A 224 8.61 19.09 -8.51
N HIS A 225 7.41 19.42 -8.04
CA HIS A 225 6.59 18.50 -7.26
C HIS A 225 5.32 18.23 -8.05
N ALA A 226 5.26 17.04 -8.66
CA ALA A 226 4.16 16.60 -9.50
C ALA A 226 3.94 15.12 -9.24
N LEU A 227 3.10 14.82 -8.25
CA LEU A 227 2.70 13.47 -7.88
C LEU A 227 1.23 13.28 -8.19
N GLU A 228 0.89 12.08 -8.67
CA GLU A 228 -0.47 11.65 -8.88
C GLU A 228 -0.71 10.29 -8.24
N LEU A 229 -1.94 10.08 -7.76
CA LEU A 229 -2.39 8.77 -7.30
C LEU A 229 -2.78 7.95 -8.53
N MET A 230 -1.95 6.97 -8.88
CA MET A 230 -2.22 6.01 -9.93
C MET A 230 -3.03 4.84 -9.36
N PRO A 231 -4.28 4.60 -9.83
CA PRO A 231 -5.09 3.48 -9.36
C PRO A 231 -4.44 2.13 -9.71
N THR A 232 -4.40 1.22 -8.75
CA THR A 232 -3.75 -0.10 -8.92
C THR A 232 -4.61 -1.29 -8.54
N ALA A 233 -5.79 -1.06 -7.97
CA ALA A 233 -6.67 -2.14 -7.55
C ALA A 233 -7.06 -3.05 -8.73
N SER A 234 -6.81 -4.34 -8.58
CA SER A 234 -7.26 -5.36 -9.54
C SER A 234 -8.76 -5.60 -9.44
N ARG A 235 -9.34 -5.35 -8.27
CA ARG A 235 -10.79 -5.41 -8.01
C ARG A 235 -11.16 -4.61 -6.76
N MET A 236 -12.43 -4.23 -6.67
CA MET A 236 -13.01 -3.55 -5.51
C MET A 236 -13.87 -4.49 -4.68
N PHE A 237 -14.09 -4.12 -3.41
CA PHE A 237 -15.06 -4.76 -2.53
C PHE A 237 -16.26 -3.85 -2.37
N HIS A 238 -17.47 -4.39 -2.50
CA HIS A 238 -18.72 -3.65 -2.39
C HIS A 238 -19.65 -4.34 -1.42
N SER A 239 -20.28 -3.57 -0.53
CA SER A 239 -21.36 -4.05 0.34
C SER A 239 -22.67 -3.43 -0.12
N LEU A 240 -23.62 -4.26 -0.56
CA LEU A 240 -24.91 -3.80 -1.09
C LEU A 240 -26.07 -4.33 -0.26
N ASP A 241 -26.93 -3.41 0.17
CA ASP A 241 -28.22 -3.74 0.78
C ASP A 241 -29.30 -3.75 -0.31
N ILE A 242 -29.93 -4.89 -0.54
CA ILE A 242 -30.92 -5.07 -1.62
C ILE A 242 -32.28 -5.35 -0.99
N ASP A 243 -33.27 -4.53 -1.32
CA ASP A 243 -34.64 -4.69 -0.83
C ASP A 243 -35.42 -5.68 -1.70
N VAL A 244 -35.79 -6.81 -1.12
CA VAL A 244 -36.51 -7.90 -1.79
C VAL A 244 -37.93 -8.06 -1.26
N ARG A 245 -38.48 -7.07 -0.54
CA ARG A 245 -39.83 -7.13 0.07
C ARG A 245 -40.95 -7.42 -0.92
N ASN A 246 -40.80 -6.97 -2.16
CA ASN A 246 -41.80 -7.12 -3.21
C ASN A 246 -41.51 -8.34 -4.12
N CYS A 247 -40.45 -9.09 -3.86
CA CYS A 247 -40.13 -10.29 -4.62
C CYS A 247 -40.96 -11.46 -4.11
N SER A 248 -41.54 -12.21 -5.03
CA SER A 248 -42.42 -13.35 -4.76
C SER A 248 -41.78 -14.70 -5.08
N ASN A 249 -40.66 -14.70 -5.83
CA ASN A 249 -39.88 -15.86 -6.23
C ASN A 249 -38.37 -15.51 -6.34
N ILE A 250 -37.54 -16.50 -6.67
CA ILE A 250 -36.07 -16.34 -6.71
C ILE A 250 -35.62 -15.59 -7.97
N GLU A 251 -36.36 -15.69 -9.06
CA GLU A 251 -36.09 -14.99 -10.31
C GLU A 251 -36.24 -13.46 -10.15
N GLU A 252 -37.25 -13.01 -9.41
CA GLU A 252 -37.44 -11.60 -9.06
C GLU A 252 -36.34 -11.08 -8.15
N VAL A 253 -35.87 -11.91 -7.19
CA VAL A 253 -34.71 -11.58 -6.35
C VAL A 253 -33.45 -11.44 -7.20
N ALA A 254 -33.20 -12.38 -8.11
CA ALA A 254 -32.08 -12.32 -9.05
C ALA A 254 -32.15 -11.08 -9.94
N GLY A 255 -33.35 -10.68 -10.37
CA GLY A 255 -33.56 -9.44 -11.12
C GLY A 255 -33.18 -8.18 -10.34
N GLU A 256 -33.55 -8.08 -9.06
CA GLU A 256 -33.14 -6.96 -8.21
C GLU A 256 -31.64 -6.97 -7.90
N ILE A 257 -31.02 -8.15 -7.74
CA ILE A 257 -29.56 -8.28 -7.62
C ILE A 257 -28.86 -7.80 -8.90
N ALA A 258 -29.25 -8.31 -10.07
CA ALA A 258 -28.65 -7.92 -11.34
C ALA A 258 -28.77 -6.40 -11.58
N LYS A 259 -29.91 -5.82 -11.21
CA LYS A 259 -30.13 -4.38 -11.24
C LYS A 259 -29.25 -3.62 -10.24
N ALA A 260 -29.05 -4.13 -9.03
CA ALA A 260 -28.15 -3.50 -8.06
C ALA A 260 -26.67 -3.58 -8.49
N LEU A 261 -26.30 -4.64 -9.21
CA LEU A 261 -24.95 -4.85 -9.72
C LEU A 261 -24.65 -4.11 -11.02
N SER A 262 -25.65 -3.55 -11.72
CA SER A 262 -25.46 -2.95 -13.05
C SER A 262 -24.53 -1.74 -13.08
N ASP A 263 -24.37 -1.07 -11.94
CA ASP A 263 -23.49 0.10 -11.80
C ASP A 263 -22.04 -0.29 -11.47
N TYR A 264 -21.74 -1.59 -11.42
CA TYR A 264 -20.45 -2.14 -11.01
C TYR A 264 -19.89 -3.13 -12.02
N GLU A 265 -18.59 -3.41 -11.92
CA GLU A 265 -17.95 -4.47 -12.69
C GLU A 265 -18.16 -5.82 -12.00
N ALA A 266 -19.37 -6.38 -12.11
CA ALA A 266 -19.80 -7.59 -11.42
C ALA A 266 -18.88 -8.81 -11.65
N ASP A 267 -18.31 -8.95 -12.85
CA ASP A 267 -17.41 -10.04 -13.21
C ASP A 267 -15.99 -9.90 -12.60
N ARG A 268 -15.63 -8.69 -12.16
CA ARG A 268 -14.30 -8.36 -11.63
C ARG A 268 -14.32 -8.22 -10.12
N ASP A 269 -15.28 -7.47 -9.60
CA ASP A 269 -15.33 -7.01 -8.20
C ASP A 269 -15.92 -8.07 -7.26
N LEU A 270 -15.75 -7.87 -5.95
CA LEU A 270 -16.30 -8.75 -4.92
C LEU A 270 -17.47 -8.06 -4.21
N PHE A 271 -18.54 -8.81 -3.97
CA PHE A 271 -19.78 -8.27 -3.41
C PHE A 271 -20.19 -9.02 -2.15
N GLU A 272 -20.50 -8.27 -1.10
CA GLU A 272 -21.28 -8.73 0.05
C GLU A 272 -22.72 -8.23 -0.15
N LEU A 273 -23.64 -9.15 -0.46
CA LEU A 273 -25.04 -8.83 -0.68
C LEU A 273 -25.87 -9.11 0.57
N ARG A 274 -26.59 -8.10 1.05
CA ARG A 274 -27.50 -8.19 2.20
C ARG A 274 -28.93 -8.00 1.72
N LEU A 275 -29.66 -9.11 1.60
CA LEU A 275 -31.06 -9.09 1.19
C LEU A 275 -31.96 -8.71 2.37
N LYS A 276 -32.68 -7.60 2.24
CA LYS A 276 -33.60 -7.07 3.26
C LYS A 276 -35.04 -7.27 2.82
N GLY A 277 -35.88 -7.81 3.70
CA GLY A 277 -37.30 -7.95 3.45
C GLY A 277 -37.90 -9.25 3.96
N ILE A 278 -39.08 -9.58 3.44
CA ILE A 278 -39.75 -10.85 3.75
C ILE A 278 -39.19 -11.89 2.81
N ARG A 279 -38.62 -12.97 3.36
CA ARG A 279 -38.20 -14.11 2.57
C ARG A 279 -39.42 -14.71 1.84
N PRO A 280 -39.44 -14.75 0.50
CA PRO A 280 -40.41 -15.49 -0.30
C PRO A 280 -40.57 -16.91 0.23
N ARG A 281 -41.81 -17.44 0.17
CA ARG A 281 -42.15 -18.76 0.74
C ARG A 281 -41.60 -19.94 -0.07
N SER A 282 -41.02 -19.73 -1.25
CA SER A 282 -40.42 -20.78 -2.08
C SER A 282 -39.13 -21.34 -1.47
N GLU A 283 -38.70 -22.52 -1.93
CA GLU A 283 -37.34 -23.00 -1.62
C GLU A 283 -36.32 -21.98 -2.15
N TRP A 284 -35.39 -21.59 -1.27
CA TRP A 284 -34.29 -20.68 -1.61
C TRP A 284 -33.03 -21.51 -1.75
N ASP A 285 -32.57 -21.71 -2.97
CA ASP A 285 -31.23 -22.23 -3.21
C ASP A 285 -30.25 -21.07 -3.33
N MET A 286 -29.51 -20.82 -2.25
CA MET A 286 -28.45 -19.80 -2.26
C MET A 286 -27.34 -20.12 -3.27
N SER A 287 -27.14 -21.39 -3.59
CA SER A 287 -26.15 -21.82 -4.59
C SER A 287 -26.56 -21.36 -5.99
N GLN A 288 -27.87 -21.39 -6.28
CA GLN A 288 -28.41 -20.88 -7.53
C GLN A 288 -28.14 -19.37 -7.66
N LEU A 289 -28.44 -18.58 -6.62
CA LEU A 289 -28.17 -17.13 -6.61
C LEU A 289 -26.68 -16.77 -6.67
N GLN A 290 -25.80 -17.60 -6.13
CA GLN A 290 -24.35 -17.39 -6.18
C GLN A 290 -23.73 -17.77 -7.55
N SER A 291 -24.47 -18.51 -8.37
CA SER A 291 -24.02 -18.98 -9.69
C SER A 291 -24.58 -18.18 -10.87
N MET A 292 -25.56 -17.31 -10.61
CA MET A 292 -26.20 -16.41 -11.58
C MET A 292 -25.44 -15.09 -11.65
#